data_AF-A0A7D9D4N9-F1
#
_entry.id   AF-A0A7D9D4N9-F1
#
_cell.length_a   1.000
_cell.length_b   1.000
_cell.length_c   1.000
_cell.angle_alpha   90.00
_cell.angle_beta   90.00
_cell.angle_gamma   90.00
#
_symmetry.space_group_name_H-M   'P 1'
#
loop_
_entity.id
_entity.type
_entity.pdbx_description
1 polymer ?
#
loop_
_entity_poly.entity_id
_entity_poly.type
_entity_poly.pdbx_seq_one_letter_code
_entity_poly.pdbx_strand_id
1 'polypeptide(L)'
;MHARIFIHSLILFHGRLLSNYEFSEGFYMKGEDIIDESNAVKENISSGLPLGKKALGTAIKELWNGKIKLLRKGSRQERQYVYVNIKKKSITLQQPLPDDPFEMIMNTQEMKIPPGWISVSDSVNKINFIRNEKWAFRNDRVMTELSIIKCESNEVKYSISSHGQEVDIKDVLENAGIMDRPPADRIFCILTLLDQCNLCQGVPVSNTDSIITLVDHEFGAFEDLSTVSATTSITKQYRAFSSKCKVISSGKCCAGCQYLHKIDLKRKHRKSEIVTIKPRTNKWYLTKEEVITQLDKEGQKRVNAEKREIYWREKFKSEALEMDVDDNDDLSSMMLSISNDEIPDNMKCLWDEQKKMIQRKKNGYRWHPTYD
;
A
#
# COMPACT_ATOMS: atom_id res chain seq x y z
N MET A 1 2.27 -1.11 -15.96
CA MET A 1 2.49 0.19 -15.26
C MET A 1 1.55 1.29 -15.76
N HIS A 2 1.20 1.32 -17.05
CA HIS A 2 0.35 2.35 -17.68
C HIS A 2 -1.10 2.48 -17.16
N ALA A 3 -1.76 1.39 -16.75
CA ALA A 3 -3.17 1.43 -16.33
C ALA A 3 -3.43 2.16 -14.98
N ARG A 4 -2.43 2.21 -14.08
CA ARG A 4 -2.58 2.86 -12.77
C ARG A 4 -2.49 4.39 -12.85
N ILE A 5 -1.77 4.93 -13.83
CA ILE A 5 -1.58 6.37 -13.99
C ILE A 5 -2.83 6.99 -14.63
N PHE A 6 -3.50 6.24 -15.52
CA PHE A 6 -4.65 6.71 -16.31
C PHE A 6 -5.91 7.08 -15.49
N ILE A 7 -6.08 6.51 -14.29
CA ILE A 7 -7.33 6.64 -13.55
C ILE A 7 -7.22 7.65 -12.39
N HIS A 8 -6.04 7.82 -11.79
CA HIS A 8 -5.78 9.01 -10.96
C HIS A 8 -5.88 10.28 -11.80
N SER A 9 -5.42 10.24 -13.07
CA SER A 9 -5.65 11.33 -14.01
C SER A 9 -7.14 11.51 -14.35
N LEU A 10 -7.93 10.44 -14.41
CA LEU A 10 -9.36 10.54 -14.72
C LEU A 10 -10.17 11.25 -13.63
N ILE A 11 -9.91 10.97 -12.35
CA ILE A 11 -10.54 11.69 -11.22
C ILE A 11 -10.18 13.18 -11.27
N LEU A 12 -8.91 13.50 -11.55
CA LEU A 12 -8.47 14.88 -11.72
C LEU A 12 -9.14 15.54 -12.93
N PHE A 13 -9.29 14.83 -14.05
CA PHE A 13 -10.01 15.34 -15.23
C PHE A 13 -11.49 15.54 -14.94
N HIS A 14 -12.14 14.64 -14.20
CA HIS A 14 -13.52 14.78 -13.78
C HIS A 14 -13.71 16.03 -12.93
N GLY A 15 -12.86 16.22 -11.91
CA GLY A 15 -12.91 17.39 -11.06
C GLY A 15 -12.67 18.70 -11.82
N ARG A 16 -11.69 18.73 -12.74
CA ARG A 16 -11.42 19.91 -13.60
C ARG A 16 -12.59 20.23 -14.52
N LEU A 17 -13.21 19.20 -15.10
CA LEU A 17 -14.36 19.37 -15.99
C LEU A 17 -15.59 19.88 -15.21
N LEU A 18 -15.86 19.32 -14.03
CA LEU A 18 -16.94 19.76 -13.14
C LEU A 18 -16.71 21.18 -12.62
N SER A 19 -15.46 21.53 -12.32
CA SER A 19 -15.12 22.89 -11.91
C SER A 19 -15.44 23.87 -13.05
N ASN A 20 -14.97 23.63 -14.27
CA ASN A 20 -14.99 24.63 -15.33
C ASN A 20 -16.19 24.59 -16.29
N TYR A 21 -16.92 23.47 -16.36
CA TYR A 21 -17.98 23.27 -17.35
C TYR A 21 -19.26 22.75 -16.73
N GLU A 22 -20.38 23.05 -17.40
CA GLU A 22 -21.71 22.58 -17.03
C GLU A 22 -22.49 22.13 -18.24
N PHE A 23 -23.52 21.31 -17.99
CA PHE A 23 -24.48 20.94 -19.00
C PHE A 23 -25.41 22.12 -19.29
N SER A 24 -25.50 22.52 -20.55
CA SER A 24 -26.39 23.59 -20.99
C SER A 24 -26.87 23.31 -22.40
N GLU A 25 -28.18 23.11 -22.57
CA GLU A 25 -28.77 22.69 -23.84
C GLU A 25 -28.58 23.75 -24.94
N GLY A 26 -28.21 23.33 -26.14
CA GLY A 26 -28.00 24.21 -27.29
C GLY A 26 -26.63 24.89 -27.37
N PHE A 27 -25.83 24.88 -26.29
CA PHE A 27 -24.46 25.38 -26.30
C PHE A 27 -23.48 24.35 -26.85
N TYR A 28 -22.36 24.81 -27.39
CA TYR A 28 -21.31 23.92 -27.87
C TYR A 28 -19.93 24.52 -27.70
N MET A 29 -18.93 23.65 -27.54
CA MET A 29 -17.53 24.00 -27.31
C MET A 29 -16.62 23.12 -28.16
N LYS A 30 -15.51 23.66 -28.67
CA LYS A 30 -14.54 22.85 -29.41
C LYS A 30 -13.79 21.95 -28.43
N GLY A 31 -13.53 20.71 -28.83
CA GLY A 31 -12.78 19.78 -28.01
C GLY A 31 -11.33 20.21 -27.79
N GLU A 32 -10.74 20.95 -28.73
CA GLU A 32 -9.39 21.49 -28.63
C GLU A 32 -9.31 22.61 -27.58
N ASP A 33 -10.23 23.58 -27.61
CA ASP A 33 -10.31 24.64 -26.60
C ASP A 33 -10.39 24.08 -25.15
N ILE A 34 -11.18 23.02 -24.94
CA ILE A 34 -11.30 22.37 -23.62
C ILE A 34 -9.96 21.73 -23.19
N ILE A 35 -9.24 21.12 -24.12
CA ILE A 35 -7.95 20.47 -23.86
C ILE A 35 -6.88 21.51 -23.58
N ASP A 36 -6.80 22.55 -24.41
CA ASP A 36 -5.80 23.60 -24.31
C ASP A 36 -5.97 24.36 -22.99
N GLU A 37 -7.19 24.68 -22.61
CA GLU A 37 -7.47 25.30 -21.31
C GLU A 37 -7.15 24.36 -20.14
N SER A 38 -7.49 23.07 -20.23
CA SER A 38 -7.16 22.10 -19.18
C SER A 38 -5.64 21.91 -19.01
N ASN A 39 -4.88 22.03 -20.10
CA ASN A 39 -3.43 21.96 -20.08
C ASN A 39 -2.79 23.27 -19.62
N ALA A 40 -3.34 24.44 -19.94
CA ALA A 40 -2.87 25.73 -19.41
C ALA A 40 -3.01 25.78 -17.88
N VAL A 41 -4.12 25.29 -17.33
CA VAL A 41 -4.31 25.15 -15.87
C VAL A 41 -3.32 24.14 -15.26
N LYS A 42 -2.87 23.14 -16.03
CA LYS A 42 -1.87 22.17 -15.59
C LYS A 42 -0.48 22.78 -15.41
N GLU A 43 -0.09 23.78 -16.21
CA GLU A 43 1.23 24.43 -16.05
C GLU A 43 1.40 25.11 -14.68
N ASN A 44 0.28 25.44 -14.01
CA ASN A 44 0.26 26.00 -12.67
C ASN A 44 0.16 24.95 -11.54
N ILE A 45 0.09 23.65 -11.85
CA ILE A 45 -0.14 22.57 -10.87
C ILE A 45 0.79 21.38 -11.16
N SER A 46 1.64 21.05 -10.19
CA SER A 46 2.85 20.20 -10.32
C SER A 46 2.64 18.69 -10.57
N SER A 47 1.43 18.19 -10.90
CA SER A 47 1.15 16.74 -10.82
C SER A 47 0.26 16.09 -11.90
N GLY A 48 -0.15 16.80 -12.96
CA GLY A 48 -1.10 16.25 -13.95
C GLY A 48 -0.46 15.59 -15.19
N LEU A 49 -1.05 14.50 -15.71
CA LEU A 49 -0.87 14.11 -17.12
C LEU A 49 -1.66 15.08 -18.03
N PRO A 50 -1.20 15.38 -19.26
CA PRO A 50 -1.98 16.22 -20.18
C PRO A 50 -3.30 15.53 -20.56
N LEU A 51 -4.37 16.32 -20.69
CA LEU A 51 -5.68 15.80 -21.07
C LEU A 51 -5.68 15.45 -22.56
N GLY A 52 -5.65 14.16 -22.89
CA GLY A 52 -5.74 13.71 -24.28
C GLY A 52 -7.19 13.67 -24.81
N LYS A 53 -7.36 13.74 -26.14
CA LYS A 53 -8.68 13.67 -26.81
C LYS A 53 -9.51 12.45 -26.38
N LYS A 54 -8.89 11.27 -26.24
CA LYS A 54 -9.56 10.04 -25.76
C LYS A 54 -10.01 10.14 -24.31
N ALA A 55 -9.15 10.65 -23.43
CA ALA A 55 -9.46 10.80 -22.01
C ALA A 55 -10.60 11.81 -21.79
N LEU A 56 -10.59 12.93 -22.54
CA LEU A 56 -11.68 13.90 -22.54
C LEU A 56 -13.02 13.26 -22.96
N GLY A 57 -13.03 12.48 -24.04
CA GLY A 57 -14.25 11.82 -24.51
C GLY A 57 -14.82 10.83 -23.49
N THR A 58 -13.96 10.04 -22.84
CA THR A 58 -14.36 9.14 -21.75
C THR A 58 -14.92 9.93 -20.56
N ALA A 59 -14.20 10.96 -20.11
CA ALA A 59 -14.57 11.78 -18.97
C ALA A 59 -15.92 12.49 -19.17
N ILE A 60 -16.16 13.08 -20.35
CA ILE A 60 -17.44 13.73 -20.69
C ILE A 60 -18.58 12.71 -20.70
N LYS A 61 -18.34 11.53 -21.26
CA LYS A 61 -19.38 10.49 -21.33
C LYS A 61 -19.80 10.00 -19.95
N GLU A 62 -18.83 9.80 -19.06
CA GLU A 62 -19.05 9.33 -17.68
C GLU A 62 -19.74 10.41 -16.83
N LEU A 63 -19.22 11.65 -16.81
CA LEU A 63 -19.78 12.74 -16.01
C LEU A 63 -21.23 13.09 -16.34
N TRP A 64 -21.56 13.15 -17.62
CA TRP A 64 -22.88 13.60 -18.08
C TRP A 64 -23.73 12.46 -18.65
N ASN A 65 -23.39 11.19 -18.38
CA ASN A 65 -24.14 10.00 -18.81
C ASN A 65 -24.55 10.03 -20.29
N GLY A 66 -23.65 10.51 -21.16
CA GLY A 66 -23.89 10.62 -22.60
C GLY A 66 -24.85 11.72 -23.06
N LYS A 67 -25.29 12.63 -22.16
CA LYS A 67 -26.12 13.80 -22.52
C LYS A 67 -25.38 14.80 -23.43
N ILE A 68 -24.05 14.85 -23.31
CA ILE A 68 -23.17 15.64 -24.17
C ILE A 68 -22.73 14.79 -25.35
N LYS A 69 -22.95 15.30 -26.57
CA LYS A 69 -22.66 14.57 -27.82
C LYS A 69 -21.46 15.18 -28.53
N LEU A 70 -20.60 14.32 -29.07
CA LEU A 70 -19.49 14.71 -29.93
C LEU A 70 -19.97 14.77 -31.39
N LEU A 71 -19.89 15.93 -32.02
CA LEU A 71 -20.21 16.15 -33.42
C LEU A 71 -19.01 16.68 -34.19
N ARG A 72 -19.04 16.55 -35.51
CA ARG A 72 -18.12 17.26 -36.41
C ARG A 72 -18.87 18.44 -37.02
N LYS A 73 -18.41 19.66 -36.78
CA LYS A 73 -18.95 20.90 -37.38
C LYS A 73 -17.86 21.59 -38.22
N GLY A 74 -18.27 22.27 -39.29
CA GLY A 74 -17.38 22.98 -40.21
C GLY A 74 -17.57 22.57 -41.67
N SER A 75 -16.98 23.37 -42.57
CA SER A 75 -16.90 23.07 -43.99
C SER A 75 -16.15 21.74 -44.21
N ARG A 76 -16.29 21.10 -45.38
CA ARG A 76 -15.72 19.75 -45.63
C ARG A 76 -14.21 19.65 -45.35
N GLN A 77 -13.49 20.77 -45.48
CA GLN A 77 -12.04 20.89 -45.25
C GLN A 77 -11.67 21.37 -43.83
N GLU A 78 -12.59 21.98 -43.08
CA GLU A 78 -12.34 22.57 -41.74
C GLU A 78 -13.17 21.89 -40.64
N ARG A 79 -13.51 20.60 -40.81
CA ARG A 79 -14.32 19.87 -39.84
C ARG A 79 -13.58 19.75 -38.50
N GLN A 80 -14.11 20.42 -37.48
CA GLN A 80 -13.62 20.35 -36.10
C GLN A 80 -14.55 19.51 -35.24
N TYR A 81 -13.97 18.85 -34.24
CA TYR A 81 -14.72 18.10 -33.24
C TYR A 81 -15.25 19.05 -32.17
N VAL A 82 -16.57 19.01 -31.97
CA VAL A 82 -17.30 19.90 -31.09
C VAL A 82 -18.18 19.07 -30.15
N TYR A 83 -18.14 19.38 -28.87
CA TYR A 83 -19.06 18.84 -27.88
C TYR A 83 -20.29 19.74 -27.79
N VAL A 84 -21.48 19.14 -27.86
CA VAL A 84 -22.79 19.83 -27.81
C VAL A 84 -23.46 19.58 -26.46
N ASN A 85 -24.20 20.57 -26.00
CA ASN A 85 -24.83 20.69 -24.69
C ASN A 85 -23.85 20.92 -23.53
N ILE A 86 -22.74 21.59 -23.82
CA ILE A 86 -21.71 21.95 -22.83
C ILE A 86 -21.44 23.44 -22.93
N LYS A 87 -21.33 24.08 -21.77
CA LYS A 87 -20.99 25.49 -21.63
C LYS A 87 -19.91 25.65 -20.58
N LYS A 88 -18.99 26.59 -20.81
CA LYS A 88 -18.03 27.03 -19.80
C LYS A 88 -18.75 27.83 -18.72
N LYS A 89 -18.54 27.46 -17.45
CA LYS A 89 -19.07 28.22 -16.33
C LYS A 89 -18.44 29.59 -16.33
N SER A 90 -19.26 30.62 -16.21
CA SER A 90 -18.79 31.96 -15.90
C SER A 90 -18.07 31.90 -14.57
N ILE A 91 -16.76 32.13 -14.54
CA ILE A 91 -16.08 32.34 -13.27
C ILE A 91 -16.46 33.75 -12.85
N THR A 92 -17.38 33.88 -11.90
CA THR A 92 -17.56 35.15 -11.19
C THR A 92 -16.34 35.31 -10.28
N LEU A 93 -15.21 35.70 -10.89
CA LEU A 93 -14.07 36.21 -10.16
C LEU A 93 -14.58 37.46 -9.43
N GLN A 94 -14.43 37.50 -8.10
CA GLN A 94 -14.79 38.63 -7.22
C GLN A 94 -16.25 38.64 -6.71
N GLN A 95 -16.67 37.59 -6.02
CA GLN A 95 -17.29 37.87 -4.73
C GLN A 95 -16.17 37.78 -3.68
N PRO A 96 -16.07 38.74 -2.74
CA PRO A 96 -15.14 38.59 -1.62
C PRO A 96 -15.39 37.21 -0.98
N LEU A 97 -14.31 36.52 -0.58
CA LEU A 97 -14.47 35.33 0.26
C LEU A 97 -15.40 35.74 1.42
N PRO A 98 -16.47 34.97 1.67
CA PRO A 98 -17.35 35.24 2.81
C PRO A 98 -16.52 35.28 4.08
N ASP A 99 -16.92 36.11 5.05
CA ASP A 99 -16.26 36.17 6.36
C ASP A 99 -16.18 34.79 7.04
N ASP A 100 -17.12 33.89 6.72
CA ASP A 100 -17.09 32.47 7.08
C ASP A 100 -17.57 31.55 5.93
N PRO A 101 -16.66 30.84 5.23
CA PRO A 101 -16.99 29.86 4.20
C PRO A 101 -17.87 28.71 4.71
N PHE A 102 -17.83 28.40 6.01
CA PHE A 102 -18.57 27.30 6.61
C PHE A 102 -20.05 27.66 6.85
N GLU A 103 -20.38 28.90 7.20
CA GLU A 103 -21.78 29.33 7.36
C GLU A 103 -22.55 29.27 6.03
N MET A 104 -21.90 29.59 4.91
CA MET A 104 -22.50 29.37 3.59
C MET A 104 -22.71 27.89 3.28
N ILE A 105 -21.83 27.02 3.79
CA ILE A 105 -21.97 25.56 3.66
C ILE A 105 -23.15 25.03 4.48
N MET A 106 -23.40 25.61 5.66
CA MET A 106 -24.52 25.29 6.52
C MET A 106 -25.89 25.68 5.94
N ASN A 107 -25.94 26.71 5.08
CA ASN A 107 -27.20 27.12 4.43
C ASN A 107 -27.53 26.22 3.23
N THR A 108 -27.96 24.99 3.52
CA THR A 108 -28.23 23.94 2.53
C THR A 108 -29.40 24.23 1.59
N GLN A 109 -30.24 25.24 1.87
CA GLN A 109 -31.43 25.57 1.06
C GLN A 109 -31.09 26.03 -0.36
N GLU A 110 -29.90 26.57 -0.59
CA GLU A 110 -29.44 26.99 -1.92
C GLU A 110 -28.58 25.94 -2.63
N MET A 111 -28.26 24.82 -1.94
CA MET A 111 -27.35 23.82 -2.48
C MET A 111 -28.06 22.76 -3.32
N LYS A 112 -27.52 22.53 -4.52
CA LYS A 112 -27.90 21.37 -5.32
C LYS A 112 -27.18 20.14 -4.78
N ILE A 113 -27.90 19.25 -4.11
CA ILE A 113 -27.36 17.97 -3.63
C ILE A 113 -27.66 16.90 -4.69
N PRO A 114 -26.65 16.13 -5.17
CA PRO A 114 -26.90 15.04 -6.11
C PRO A 114 -27.81 13.95 -5.52
N PRO A 115 -28.59 13.24 -6.35
CA PRO A 115 -29.56 12.25 -5.88
C PRO A 115 -28.87 11.10 -5.13
N GLY A 116 -29.43 10.72 -3.99
CA GLY A 116 -28.92 9.63 -3.15
C GLY A 116 -28.00 10.07 -2.00
N TRP A 117 -27.59 11.34 -1.98
CA TRP A 117 -26.90 11.95 -0.85
C TRP A 117 -27.88 12.62 0.11
N ILE A 118 -27.58 12.52 1.40
CA ILE A 118 -28.35 13.13 2.50
C ILE A 118 -27.39 13.99 3.32
N SER A 119 -27.76 15.25 3.58
CA SER A 119 -27.02 16.12 4.49
C SER A 119 -27.44 15.87 5.94
N VAL A 120 -26.47 15.69 6.83
CA VAL A 120 -26.64 15.54 8.27
C VAL A 120 -25.70 16.53 8.97
N SER A 121 -26.26 17.40 9.79
CA SER A 121 -25.46 18.32 10.60
C SER A 121 -25.20 17.69 11.97
N ASP A 122 -23.98 17.23 12.19
CA ASP A 122 -23.57 16.57 13.44
C ASP A 122 -23.33 17.59 14.57
N SER A 123 -22.83 18.78 14.23
CA SER A 123 -22.54 19.86 15.19
C SER A 123 -22.44 21.22 14.50
N VAL A 124 -22.26 22.29 15.27
CA VAL A 124 -22.06 23.66 14.76
C VAL A 124 -20.83 23.76 13.84
N ASN A 125 -19.86 22.86 13.96
CA ASN A 125 -18.61 22.89 13.20
C ASN A 125 -18.44 21.68 12.25
N LYS A 126 -19.47 20.84 12.08
CA LYS A 126 -19.37 19.63 11.24
C LYS A 126 -20.66 19.36 10.47
N ILE A 127 -20.53 19.26 9.15
CA ILE A 127 -21.58 18.75 8.26
C ILE A 127 -21.09 17.47 7.59
N ASN A 128 -21.98 16.51 7.50
CA ASN A 128 -21.77 15.26 6.80
C ASN A 128 -22.74 15.12 5.64
N PHE A 129 -22.25 14.63 4.51
CA PHE A 129 -23.08 14.15 3.41
C PHE A 129 -22.93 12.65 3.31
N ILE A 130 -24.03 11.91 3.42
CA ILE A 130 -24.02 10.46 3.54
C ILE A 130 -24.76 9.84 2.36
N ARG A 131 -24.18 8.79 1.78
CA ARG A 131 -24.79 7.95 0.74
C ARG A 131 -24.67 6.48 1.13
N ASN A 132 -25.78 5.76 0.98
CA ASN A 132 -25.81 4.32 1.19
C ASN A 132 -25.29 3.56 -0.03
N GLU A 133 -24.31 2.68 0.18
CA GLU A 133 -23.75 1.88 -0.90
C GLU A 133 -24.59 0.63 -1.20
N LYS A 134 -24.30 0.02 -2.36
CA LYS A 134 -24.94 -1.22 -2.85
C LYS A 134 -24.22 -2.49 -2.38
N TRP A 135 -23.46 -2.42 -1.29
CA TRP A 135 -22.72 -3.54 -0.75
C TRP A 135 -22.60 -3.42 0.77
N ALA A 136 -22.38 -4.56 1.42
CA ALA A 136 -22.21 -4.67 2.86
C ALA A 136 -20.86 -5.30 3.21
N PHE A 137 -20.32 -4.94 4.36
CA PHE A 137 -19.09 -5.47 4.93
C PHE A 137 -19.30 -5.76 6.42
N ARG A 138 -18.85 -6.92 6.91
CA ARG A 138 -19.08 -7.38 8.30
C ARG A 138 -20.55 -7.40 8.71
N ASN A 139 -21.44 -7.71 7.75
CA ASN A 139 -22.90 -7.67 7.90
C ASN A 139 -23.52 -6.27 8.07
N ASP A 140 -22.70 -5.21 7.97
CA ASP A 140 -23.19 -3.84 8.02
C ASP A 140 -23.20 -3.24 6.61
N ARG A 141 -24.27 -2.51 6.27
CA ARG A 141 -24.35 -1.80 5.00
C ARG A 141 -23.29 -0.70 4.97
N VAL A 142 -22.47 -0.70 3.92
CA VAL A 142 -21.43 0.32 3.80
C VAL A 142 -22.06 1.66 3.43
N MET A 143 -21.61 2.70 4.13
CA MET A 143 -21.93 4.09 3.82
C MET A 143 -20.68 4.80 3.33
N THR A 144 -20.89 5.77 2.46
CA THR A 144 -19.87 6.76 2.09
C THR A 144 -20.29 8.08 2.70
N GLU A 145 -19.39 8.68 3.46
CA GLU A 145 -19.58 9.95 4.15
C GLU A 145 -18.55 10.95 3.65
N LEU A 146 -19.00 12.13 3.22
CA LEU A 146 -18.15 13.30 3.05
C LEU A 146 -18.33 14.17 4.29
N SER A 147 -17.29 14.31 5.09
CA SER A 147 -17.26 15.16 6.27
C SER A 147 -16.59 16.48 5.96
N ILE A 148 -17.25 17.57 6.36
CA ILE A 148 -16.78 18.93 6.22
C ILE A 148 -16.67 19.50 7.63
N ILE A 149 -15.44 19.81 8.05
CA ILE A 149 -15.15 20.24 9.43
C ILE A 149 -14.56 21.65 9.40
N LYS A 150 -15.16 22.56 10.17
CA LYS A 150 -14.61 23.88 10.46
C LYS A 150 -13.50 23.74 11.52
N CYS A 151 -12.29 24.16 11.17
CA CYS A 151 -11.17 24.23 12.11
C CYS A 151 -11.15 25.60 12.82
N GLU A 152 -10.46 25.66 13.96
CA GLU A 152 -10.29 26.88 14.76
C GLU A 152 -9.65 28.04 13.97
N SER A 153 -8.85 27.71 12.94
CA SER A 153 -8.23 28.66 12.00
C SER A 153 -9.19 29.24 10.96
N ASN A 154 -10.51 28.96 11.05
CA ASN A 154 -11.51 29.25 10.02
C ASN A 154 -11.26 28.50 8.69
N GLU A 155 -10.32 27.56 8.67
CA GLU A 155 -10.11 26.67 7.54
C GLU A 155 -11.12 25.53 7.53
N VAL A 156 -11.54 25.11 6.34
CA VAL A 156 -12.47 24.00 6.14
C VAL A 156 -11.70 22.77 5.69
N LYS A 157 -11.81 21.67 6.44
CA LYS A 157 -11.26 20.36 6.09
C LYS A 157 -12.31 19.47 5.44
N TYR A 158 -11.88 18.70 4.45
CA TYR A 158 -12.73 17.76 3.72
C TYR A 158 -12.13 16.36 3.87
N SER A 159 -12.91 15.44 4.45
CA SER A 159 -12.52 14.04 4.56
C SER A 159 -13.62 13.14 4.03
N ILE A 160 -13.23 11.96 3.57
CA ILE A 160 -14.16 10.93 3.13
C ILE A 160 -13.99 9.72 4.01
N SER A 161 -15.10 9.29 4.59
CA SER A 161 -15.19 8.08 5.38
C SER A 161 -15.95 7.00 4.60
N SER A 162 -15.45 5.77 4.62
CA SER A 162 -16.18 4.60 4.15
C SER A 162 -15.61 3.35 4.79
N HIS A 163 -16.46 2.35 5.06
CA HIS A 163 -16.06 1.03 5.59
C HIS A 163 -15.06 1.11 6.76
N GLY A 164 -15.26 2.07 7.68
CA GLY A 164 -14.43 2.28 8.87
C GLY A 164 -13.07 2.95 8.62
N GLN A 165 -12.84 3.52 7.43
CA GLN A 165 -11.60 4.21 7.05
C GLN A 165 -11.92 5.64 6.64
N GLU A 166 -11.13 6.61 7.14
CA GLU A 166 -11.25 8.03 6.83
C GLU A 166 -10.00 8.53 6.11
N VAL A 167 -10.19 9.35 5.07
CA VAL A 167 -9.12 9.85 4.22
C VAL A 167 -9.33 11.33 3.93
N ASP A 168 -8.30 12.14 4.17
CA ASP A 168 -8.24 13.54 3.75
C ASP A 168 -8.13 13.64 2.22
N ILE A 169 -8.97 14.47 1.61
CA ILE A 169 -9.04 14.67 0.16
C ILE A 169 -8.54 16.04 -0.29
N LYS A 170 -8.01 16.88 0.60
CA LYS A 170 -7.54 18.23 0.28
C LYS A 170 -6.67 18.29 -0.98
N ASP A 171 -5.62 17.47 -1.05
CA ASP A 171 -4.72 17.40 -2.20
C ASP A 171 -5.46 17.08 -3.50
N VAL A 172 -6.46 16.20 -3.46
CA VAL A 172 -7.24 15.81 -4.65
C VAL A 172 -8.11 16.99 -5.11
N LEU A 173 -8.71 17.72 -4.18
CA LEU A 173 -9.57 18.87 -4.47
C LEU A 173 -8.78 20.06 -5.03
N GLU A 174 -7.60 20.33 -4.48
CA GLU A 174 -6.68 21.37 -4.96
C GLU A 174 -6.20 21.05 -6.38
N ASN A 175 -5.71 19.83 -6.60
CA ASN A 175 -5.24 19.43 -7.94
C ASN A 175 -6.36 19.37 -9.00
N ALA A 176 -7.61 19.22 -8.56
CA ALA A 176 -8.79 19.26 -9.40
C ALA A 176 -9.30 20.69 -9.70
N GLY A 177 -8.76 21.72 -9.03
CA GLY A 177 -9.24 23.10 -9.13
C GLY A 177 -10.66 23.28 -8.61
N ILE A 178 -11.10 22.42 -7.68
CA ILE A 178 -12.41 22.53 -7.04
C ILE A 178 -12.36 23.60 -5.94
N MET A 179 -11.23 23.74 -5.24
CA MET A 179 -11.05 24.68 -4.14
C MET A 179 -11.20 26.15 -4.56
N ASP A 180 -11.01 26.48 -5.84
CA ASP A 180 -11.16 27.85 -6.36
C ASP A 180 -12.62 28.27 -6.56
N ARG A 181 -13.58 27.36 -6.38
CA ARG A 181 -15.02 27.62 -6.57
C ARG A 181 -15.68 28.20 -5.32
N PRO A 182 -16.87 28.82 -5.43
CA PRO A 182 -17.69 29.17 -4.27
C PRO A 182 -18.04 27.94 -3.41
N PRO A 183 -18.16 28.08 -2.07
CA PRO A 183 -18.37 26.93 -1.17
C PRO A 183 -19.53 25.99 -1.54
N ALA A 184 -20.68 26.53 -1.97
CA ALA A 184 -21.83 25.74 -2.43
C ALA A 184 -21.51 24.91 -3.69
N ASP A 185 -20.82 25.49 -4.65
CA ASP A 185 -20.40 24.82 -5.87
C ASP A 185 -19.34 23.75 -5.59
N ARG A 186 -18.46 23.96 -4.59
CA ARG A 186 -17.47 22.97 -4.17
C ARG A 186 -18.16 21.67 -3.78
N ILE A 187 -19.15 21.75 -2.90
CA ILE A 187 -19.85 20.56 -2.38
C ILE A 187 -20.52 19.80 -3.52
N PHE A 188 -21.27 20.48 -4.38
CA PHE A 188 -21.88 19.83 -5.53
C PHE A 188 -20.85 19.13 -6.43
N CYS A 189 -19.72 19.80 -6.71
CA CYS A 189 -18.64 19.21 -7.51
C CYS A 189 -18.00 17.99 -6.82
N ILE A 190 -17.79 18.05 -5.51
CA ILE A 190 -17.21 16.93 -4.73
C ILE A 190 -18.17 15.73 -4.74
N LEU A 191 -19.45 15.94 -4.41
CA LEU A 191 -20.43 14.85 -4.37
C LEU A 191 -20.60 14.21 -5.76
N THR A 192 -20.67 15.03 -6.82
CA THR A 192 -20.75 14.54 -8.20
C THR A 192 -19.47 13.78 -8.61
N LEU A 193 -18.30 14.23 -8.17
CA LEU A 193 -17.04 13.53 -8.39
C LEU A 193 -17.04 12.16 -7.71
N LEU A 194 -17.57 12.07 -6.49
CA LEU A 194 -17.69 10.83 -5.72
C LEU A 194 -18.70 9.85 -6.27
N ASP A 195 -19.74 10.32 -6.97
CA ASP A 195 -20.63 9.44 -7.75
C ASP A 195 -19.91 8.73 -8.90
N GLN A 196 -18.86 9.33 -9.45
CA GLN A 196 -18.08 8.75 -10.55
C GLN A 196 -16.87 7.94 -10.08
N CYS A 197 -16.56 7.98 -8.79
CA CYS A 197 -15.41 7.28 -8.24
C CYS A 197 -15.78 5.86 -7.82
N ASN A 198 -14.88 4.90 -8.10
CA ASN A 198 -15.03 3.54 -7.57
C ASN A 198 -14.51 3.48 -6.14
N LEU A 199 -15.35 3.01 -5.23
CA LEU A 199 -14.90 2.70 -3.87
C LEU A 199 -14.02 1.45 -3.88
N CYS A 200 -13.00 1.47 -3.06
CA CYS A 200 -12.17 0.30 -2.78
C CYS A 200 -13.07 -0.78 -2.19
N GLN A 201 -13.07 -1.95 -2.78
CA GLN A 201 -13.86 -3.09 -2.31
C GLN A 201 -13.01 -4.10 -1.52
N GLY A 202 -11.81 -3.70 -1.08
CA GLY A 202 -10.87 -4.60 -0.40
C GLY A 202 -10.32 -5.69 -1.33
N VAL A 203 -9.52 -6.58 -0.77
CA VAL A 203 -8.91 -7.69 -1.52
C VAL A 203 -9.62 -9.00 -1.20
N PRO A 204 -9.93 -9.83 -2.21
CA PRO A 204 -10.59 -11.11 -1.99
C PRO A 204 -9.64 -12.04 -1.24
N VAL A 205 -10.20 -12.75 -0.26
CA VAL A 205 -9.51 -13.73 0.55
C VAL A 205 -10.24 -15.05 0.41
N SER A 206 -9.49 -16.13 0.16
CA SER A 206 -10.02 -17.48 0.10
C SER A 206 -10.67 -17.84 1.45
N ASN A 207 -11.89 -18.39 1.42
CA ASN A 207 -12.76 -18.64 2.58
C ASN A 207 -12.14 -19.44 3.75
N THR A 208 -10.96 -20.04 3.56
CA THR A 208 -10.27 -20.90 4.53
C THR A 208 -9.09 -20.24 5.25
N ASP A 209 -8.56 -19.12 4.74
CA ASP A 209 -7.34 -18.51 5.27
C ASP A 209 -7.55 -17.03 5.60
N SER A 210 -7.28 -16.60 6.83
CA SER A 210 -7.06 -15.18 7.10
C SER A 210 -5.77 -14.69 6.43
N ILE A 211 -5.72 -13.40 6.06
CA ILE A 211 -4.46 -12.81 5.64
C ILE A 211 -3.55 -12.72 6.87
N ILE A 212 -2.43 -13.44 6.84
CA ILE A 212 -1.41 -13.42 7.90
C ILE A 212 -0.30 -12.51 7.40
N THR A 213 -0.23 -11.33 7.99
CA THR A 213 0.70 -10.26 7.65
C THR A 213 0.82 -9.30 8.83
N LEU A 214 1.95 -8.60 8.92
CA LEU A 214 2.19 -7.54 9.91
C LEU A 214 1.49 -6.22 9.55
N VAL A 215 0.88 -6.15 8.37
CA VAL A 215 0.12 -4.98 7.96
C VAL A 215 -1.26 -5.06 8.59
N ASP A 216 -1.59 -4.08 9.42
CA ASP A 216 -2.92 -3.99 10.01
C ASP A 216 -3.99 -3.95 8.93
N HIS A 217 -5.00 -4.78 9.10
CA HIS A 217 -6.08 -4.92 8.15
C HIS A 217 -7.34 -5.41 8.85
N GLU A 218 -8.47 -4.97 8.32
CA GLU A 218 -9.77 -5.47 8.67
C GLU A 218 -10.14 -6.63 7.76
N PHE A 219 -10.70 -7.69 8.33
CA PHE A 219 -11.20 -8.85 7.60
C PHE A 219 -12.69 -9.03 7.92
N GLY A 220 -13.47 -9.46 6.93
CA GLY A 220 -14.89 -9.70 7.09
C GLY A 220 -15.59 -10.24 5.85
N ALA A 221 -16.84 -10.64 6.02
CA ALA A 221 -17.72 -11.00 4.92
C ALA A 221 -18.08 -9.75 4.11
N PHE A 222 -18.01 -9.87 2.79
CA PHE A 222 -18.42 -8.88 1.80
C PHE A 222 -19.60 -9.43 1.02
N GLU A 223 -20.65 -8.63 0.90
CA GLU A 223 -21.88 -8.97 0.19
C GLU A 223 -22.22 -7.87 -0.79
N ASP A 224 -22.39 -8.24 -2.07
CA ASP A 224 -22.91 -7.34 -3.08
C ASP A 224 -24.44 -7.35 -3.02
N LEU A 225 -25.03 -6.20 -2.68
CA LEU A 225 -26.48 -6.02 -2.55
C LEU A 225 -27.11 -5.51 -3.86
N SER A 226 -26.33 -5.35 -4.93
CA SER A 226 -26.84 -4.87 -6.22
C SER A 226 -27.68 -5.90 -6.97
N THR A 227 -27.45 -7.19 -6.72
CA THR A 227 -28.17 -8.30 -7.37
C THR A 227 -29.14 -8.98 -6.40
N VAL A 228 -30.25 -8.30 -6.10
CA VAL A 228 -31.39 -8.95 -5.45
C VAL A 228 -32.22 -9.63 -6.54
N SER A 229 -31.78 -10.80 -7.00
CA SER A 229 -32.64 -11.71 -7.76
C SER A 229 -32.95 -12.91 -6.87
N ALA A 230 -34.25 -13.17 -6.69
CA ALA A 230 -34.84 -14.04 -5.66
C ALA A 230 -34.52 -15.54 -5.77
N THR A 231 -33.41 -15.92 -6.40
CA THR A 231 -33.10 -17.33 -6.70
C THR A 231 -31.61 -17.66 -6.78
N THR A 232 -30.71 -16.72 -6.53
CA THR A 232 -29.26 -16.99 -6.55
C THR A 232 -28.68 -16.60 -5.21
N SER A 233 -28.17 -17.59 -4.49
CA SER A 233 -27.45 -17.44 -3.22
C SER A 233 -26.51 -16.23 -3.29
N ILE A 234 -26.68 -15.26 -2.38
CA ILE A 234 -25.74 -14.15 -2.19
C ILE A 234 -24.36 -14.77 -2.04
N THR A 235 -23.48 -14.58 -3.03
CA THR A 235 -22.12 -15.11 -2.96
C THR A 235 -21.34 -14.30 -1.93
N LYS A 236 -21.40 -14.72 -0.66
CA LYS A 236 -20.59 -14.18 0.41
C LYS A 236 -19.12 -14.42 0.07
N GLN A 237 -18.37 -13.33 -0.11
CA GLN A 237 -16.93 -13.39 -0.33
C GLN A 237 -16.24 -12.82 0.89
N TYR A 238 -15.19 -13.45 1.40
CA TYR A 238 -14.38 -12.82 2.44
C TYR A 238 -13.41 -11.83 1.82
N ARG A 239 -13.34 -10.64 2.38
CA ARG A 239 -12.44 -9.58 1.92
C ARG A 239 -11.66 -8.96 3.07
N ALA A 240 -10.49 -8.44 2.72
CA ALA A 240 -9.66 -7.69 3.63
C ALA A 240 -9.41 -6.26 3.16
N PHE A 241 -9.45 -5.32 4.09
CA PHE A 241 -9.15 -3.90 3.89
C PHE A 241 -7.91 -3.55 4.69
N SER A 242 -6.90 -2.95 4.07
CA SER A 242 -5.76 -2.44 4.81
C SER A 242 -6.17 -1.23 5.66
N SER A 243 -5.56 -1.06 6.83
CA SER A 243 -5.65 0.19 7.62
C SER A 243 -5.11 1.42 6.89
N LYS A 244 -4.41 1.23 5.76
CA LYS A 244 -3.95 2.29 4.86
C LYS A 244 -4.80 2.37 3.60
N CYS A 245 -6.08 1.99 3.67
CA CYS A 245 -6.99 2.10 2.55
C CYS A 245 -7.15 3.58 2.16
N LYS A 246 -7.17 3.87 0.86
CA LYS A 246 -7.41 5.22 0.34
C LYS A 246 -8.88 5.53 0.07
N VAL A 247 -9.80 4.63 0.46
CA VAL A 247 -11.25 4.65 0.20
C VAL A 247 -11.61 4.68 -1.28
N ILE A 248 -11.18 5.69 -2.03
CA ILE A 248 -11.30 5.78 -3.47
C ILE A 248 -10.27 4.88 -4.15
N SER A 249 -10.67 4.22 -5.23
CA SER A 249 -9.81 3.35 -6.00
C SER A 249 -9.99 3.53 -7.50
N SER A 250 -8.92 3.23 -8.22
CA SER A 250 -8.89 3.23 -9.67
C SER A 250 -9.43 1.93 -10.28
N GLY A 251 -10.13 1.08 -9.53
CA GLY A 251 -10.53 -0.24 -9.97
C GLY A 251 -11.29 -0.95 -8.86
N LYS A 252 -10.97 -2.22 -8.60
CA LYS A 252 -11.57 -2.97 -7.47
C LYS A 252 -10.92 -2.67 -6.12
N CYS A 253 -9.63 -2.32 -6.11
CA CYS A 253 -8.85 -2.12 -4.87
C CYS A 253 -7.96 -0.88 -4.98
N CYS A 254 -7.80 -0.13 -3.89
CA CYS A 254 -6.85 0.97 -3.81
C CYS A 254 -5.39 0.47 -3.69
N ALA A 255 -4.42 1.38 -3.77
CA ALA A 255 -3.00 1.05 -3.68
C ALA A 255 -2.59 0.38 -2.35
N GLY A 256 -3.17 0.82 -1.22
CA GLY A 256 -2.91 0.25 0.10
C GLY A 256 -3.40 -1.20 0.21
N CYS A 257 -4.66 -1.44 -0.16
CA CYS A 257 -5.19 -2.81 -0.21
C CYS A 257 -4.45 -3.67 -1.24
N GLN A 258 -4.04 -3.12 -2.38
CA GLN A 258 -3.29 -3.91 -3.36
C GLN A 258 -1.87 -4.27 -2.89
N TYR A 259 -1.26 -3.46 -2.02
CA TYR A 259 -0.02 -3.82 -1.34
C TYR A 259 -0.23 -5.02 -0.39
N LEU A 260 -1.31 -4.99 0.40
CA LEU A 260 -1.72 -6.11 1.26
C LEU A 260 -1.85 -7.42 0.46
N HIS A 261 -2.55 -7.38 -0.68
CA HIS A 261 -2.69 -8.55 -1.57
C HIS A 261 -1.35 -9.06 -2.11
N LYS A 262 -0.43 -8.16 -2.48
CA LYS A 262 0.90 -8.58 -2.95
C LYS A 262 1.71 -9.28 -1.86
N ILE A 263 1.60 -8.85 -0.60
CA ILE A 263 2.25 -9.54 0.52
C ILE A 263 1.65 -10.94 0.69
N ASP A 264 0.32 -11.05 0.68
CA ASP A 264 -0.36 -12.34 0.82
C ASP A 264 0.02 -13.31 -0.31
N LEU A 265 0.02 -12.84 -1.56
CA LEU A 265 0.46 -13.65 -2.71
C LEU A 265 1.91 -14.12 -2.57
N LYS A 266 2.83 -13.24 -2.16
CA LYS A 266 4.24 -13.62 -1.92
C LYS A 266 4.35 -14.65 -0.80
N ARG A 267 3.54 -14.54 0.24
CA ARG A 267 3.48 -15.52 1.34
C ARG A 267 3.00 -16.87 0.82
N LYS A 268 1.87 -16.89 0.09
CA LYS A 268 1.28 -18.12 -0.48
C LYS A 268 2.26 -18.81 -1.44
N HIS A 269 2.92 -18.03 -2.30
CA HIS A 269 3.94 -18.54 -3.22
C HIS A 269 5.12 -19.17 -2.48
N ARG A 270 5.64 -18.51 -1.44
CA ARG A 270 6.69 -19.10 -0.60
C ARG A 270 6.23 -20.40 0.02
N LYS A 271 5.01 -20.46 0.57
CA LYS A 271 4.46 -21.69 1.16
C LYS A 271 4.35 -22.82 0.14
N SER A 272 3.91 -22.55 -1.10
CA SER A 272 3.82 -23.58 -2.14
C SER A 272 5.17 -24.08 -2.63
N GLU A 273 6.24 -23.28 -2.54
CA GLU A 273 7.59 -23.68 -2.98
C GLU A 273 8.45 -24.30 -1.86
N ILE A 274 8.04 -24.19 -0.59
CA ILE A 274 8.80 -24.75 0.53
C ILE A 274 8.56 -26.26 0.58
N VAL A 275 9.51 -27.02 0.05
CA VAL A 275 9.64 -28.47 0.29
C VAL A 275 10.30 -28.74 1.65
N THR A 276 11.12 -27.80 2.15
CA THR A 276 11.82 -27.94 3.44
C THR A 276 12.00 -26.58 4.12
N ILE A 277 11.55 -26.47 5.38
CA ILE A 277 11.68 -25.26 6.19
C ILE A 277 13.16 -24.98 6.45
N LYS A 278 13.66 -23.83 5.97
CA LYS A 278 15.05 -23.42 6.21
C LYS A 278 15.22 -22.97 7.67
N PRO A 279 16.38 -23.21 8.32
CA PRO A 279 16.59 -22.84 9.73
C PRO A 279 16.44 -21.35 10.06
N ARG A 280 16.68 -20.46 9.09
CA ARG A 280 16.54 -19.00 9.28
C ARG A 280 15.25 -18.44 8.67
N THR A 281 14.23 -19.29 8.47
CA THR A 281 12.94 -18.82 7.98
C THR A 281 12.28 -17.97 9.06
N ASN A 282 11.73 -16.81 8.68
CA ASN A 282 11.01 -15.96 9.60
C ASN A 282 9.76 -16.71 10.13
N LYS A 283 9.69 -16.88 11.45
CA LYS A 283 8.67 -17.67 12.15
C LYS A 283 7.24 -17.20 11.89
N TRP A 284 7.04 -15.93 11.55
CA TRP A 284 5.73 -15.36 11.21
C TRP A 284 5.09 -15.97 9.96
N TYR A 285 5.90 -16.61 9.11
CA TYR A 285 5.40 -17.29 7.92
C TYR A 285 5.14 -18.77 8.14
N LEU A 286 5.50 -19.30 9.30
CA LEU A 286 5.33 -20.71 9.66
C LEU A 286 4.01 -20.92 10.38
N THR A 287 3.37 -22.06 10.16
CA THR A 287 2.27 -22.51 11.01
C THR A 287 2.81 -22.96 12.36
N LYS A 288 1.91 -23.18 13.33
CA LYS A 288 2.29 -23.65 14.66
C LYS A 288 3.04 -25.00 14.59
N GLU A 289 2.58 -25.90 13.72
CA GLU A 289 3.15 -27.22 13.50
C GLU A 289 4.56 -27.14 12.88
N GLU A 290 4.74 -26.22 11.93
CA GLU A 290 6.03 -25.97 11.29
C GLU A 290 7.06 -25.39 12.28
N VAL A 291 6.64 -24.51 13.19
CA VAL A 291 7.49 -23.97 14.26
C VAL A 291 7.90 -25.07 15.24
N ILE A 292 6.98 -25.94 15.64
CA ILE A 292 7.27 -27.09 16.53
C ILE A 292 8.30 -28.00 15.86
N THR A 293 8.09 -28.36 14.59
CA THR A 293 9.03 -29.20 13.82
C THR A 293 10.43 -28.59 13.74
N GLN A 294 10.52 -27.26 13.64
CA GLN A 294 11.81 -26.57 13.63
C GLN A 294 12.50 -26.62 15.00
N LEU A 295 11.75 -26.43 16.09
CA LEU A 295 12.27 -26.54 17.45
C LEU A 295 12.80 -27.94 17.75
N ASP A 296 12.09 -28.99 17.33
CA ASP A 296 12.53 -30.37 17.49
C ASP A 296 13.85 -30.64 16.75
N LYS A 297 13.98 -30.13 15.51
CA LYS A 297 15.22 -30.22 14.73
C LYS A 297 16.39 -29.49 15.40
N GLU A 298 16.14 -28.33 16.01
CA GLU A 298 17.16 -27.59 16.78
C GLU A 298 17.55 -28.34 18.06
N GLY A 299 16.58 -28.90 18.78
CA GLY A 299 16.81 -29.74 19.95
C GLY A 299 17.68 -30.95 19.60
N GLN A 300 17.35 -31.67 18.53
CA GLN A 300 18.14 -32.82 18.07
C GLN A 300 19.56 -32.42 17.68
N LYS A 301 19.74 -31.26 17.03
CA LYS A 301 21.08 -30.74 16.70
C LYS A 301 21.90 -30.43 17.94
N ARG A 302 21.28 -29.89 18.99
CA ARG A 302 21.96 -29.62 20.27
C ARG A 302 22.44 -30.91 20.92
N VAL A 303 21.55 -31.91 21.05
CA VAL A 303 21.90 -33.22 21.61
C VAL A 303 23.00 -33.90 20.79
N ASN A 304 22.94 -33.82 19.45
CA ASN A 304 23.98 -34.39 18.59
C ASN A 304 25.32 -33.62 18.67
N ALA A 305 25.31 -32.33 19.01
CA ALA A 305 26.53 -31.56 19.26
C ALA A 305 27.16 -31.94 20.60
N GLU A 306 26.35 -32.03 21.66
CA GLU A 306 26.77 -32.47 22.99
C GLU A 306 27.39 -33.88 22.94
N LYS A 307 26.74 -34.83 22.25
CA LYS A 307 27.28 -36.19 22.05
C LYS A 307 28.61 -36.20 21.30
N ARG A 308 28.75 -35.36 20.26
CA ARG A 308 30.01 -35.25 19.52
C ARG A 308 31.12 -34.66 20.37
N GLU A 309 30.83 -33.66 21.19
CA GLU A 309 31.80 -33.09 22.12
C GLU A 309 32.30 -34.16 23.12
N ILE A 310 31.38 -34.92 23.72
CA ILE A 310 31.73 -36.01 24.65
C ILE A 310 32.60 -37.05 23.94
N TYR A 311 32.17 -37.52 22.77
CA TYR A 311 32.92 -38.50 21.97
C TYR A 311 34.34 -38.00 21.67
N TRP A 312 34.47 -36.77 21.19
CA TRP A 312 35.79 -36.20 20.88
C TRP A 312 36.62 -36.03 22.14
N ARG A 313 36.05 -35.56 23.25
CA ARG A 313 36.75 -35.43 24.53
C ARG A 313 37.28 -36.78 25.02
N GLU A 314 36.49 -37.84 24.90
CA GLU A 314 36.89 -39.20 25.29
C GLU A 314 37.95 -39.77 24.35
N LYS A 315 37.76 -39.63 23.03
CA LYS A 315 38.73 -40.04 22.02
C LYS A 315 40.08 -39.33 22.21
N PHE A 316 40.05 -38.03 22.46
CA PHE A 316 41.26 -37.25 22.75
C PHE A 316 41.96 -37.73 24.02
N LYS A 317 41.22 -38.15 25.05
CA LYS A 317 41.83 -38.72 26.25
C LYS A 317 42.41 -40.11 26.02
N SER A 318 41.78 -40.94 25.19
CA SER A 318 42.24 -42.30 24.93
C SER A 318 43.43 -42.37 23.97
N GLU A 319 43.50 -41.44 23.02
CA GLU A 319 44.61 -41.35 22.06
C GLU A 319 45.78 -40.51 22.58
N ALA A 320 45.61 -39.85 23.73
CA ALA A 320 46.68 -39.09 24.34
C ALA A 320 47.74 -40.01 24.94
N LEU A 321 49.00 -39.78 24.54
CA LEU A 321 50.17 -40.38 25.18
C LEU A 321 50.51 -39.60 26.45
N GLU A 322 50.70 -40.32 27.56
CA GLU A 322 51.35 -39.76 28.73
C GLU A 322 52.83 -39.55 28.40
N MET A 323 53.30 -38.32 28.55
CA MET A 323 54.68 -37.93 28.31
C MET A 323 55.36 -37.81 29.67
N ASP A 324 56.44 -38.55 29.84
CA ASP A 324 57.21 -38.52 31.07
C ASP A 324 57.98 -37.21 31.20
N VAL A 325 58.40 -36.90 32.43
CA VAL A 325 59.07 -35.62 32.76
C VAL A 325 60.37 -35.46 31.97
N ASP A 326 61.11 -36.56 31.76
CA ASP A 326 62.38 -36.56 31.03
C ASP A 326 62.13 -36.25 29.54
N ASP A 327 61.14 -36.88 28.90
CA ASP A 327 60.75 -36.61 27.52
C ASP A 327 60.27 -35.16 27.34
N ASN A 328 59.52 -34.64 28.31
CA ASN A 328 59.07 -33.26 28.33
C ASN A 328 60.24 -32.27 28.36
N ASP A 329 61.24 -32.55 29.18
CA ASP A 329 62.41 -31.69 29.36
C ASP A 329 63.32 -31.72 28.13
N ASP A 330 63.53 -32.90 27.53
CA ASP A 330 64.25 -33.05 26.27
C ASP A 330 63.56 -32.31 25.12
N LEU A 331 62.25 -32.49 24.96
CA LEU A 331 61.47 -31.79 23.94
C LEU A 331 61.44 -30.28 24.17
N SER A 332 61.35 -29.83 25.43
CA SER A 332 61.40 -28.40 25.75
C SER A 332 62.76 -27.81 25.41
N SER A 333 63.84 -28.54 25.68
CA SER A 333 65.21 -28.16 25.33
C SER A 333 65.40 -28.07 23.80
N MET A 334 64.92 -29.07 23.04
CA MET A 334 64.98 -29.04 21.57
C MET A 334 64.19 -27.86 20.97
N MET A 335 62.98 -27.59 21.47
CA MET A 335 62.12 -26.52 20.93
C MET A 335 62.60 -25.11 21.29
N LEU A 336 63.27 -24.96 22.43
CA LEU A 336 63.82 -23.67 22.88
C LEU A 336 65.21 -23.37 22.32
N SER A 337 65.95 -24.40 21.87
CA SER A 337 67.30 -24.23 21.30
C SER A 337 67.31 -23.81 19.83
N ILE A 338 66.20 -23.98 19.09
CA ILE A 338 66.06 -23.54 17.69
C ILE A 338 65.81 -22.04 17.63
N SER A 339 66.63 -21.34 16.85
CA SER A 339 66.51 -19.89 16.64
C SER A 339 65.32 -19.56 15.74
N ASN A 340 64.69 -18.40 15.94
CA ASN A 340 63.51 -18.02 15.16
C ASN A 340 63.80 -17.81 13.66
N ASP A 341 65.08 -17.65 13.31
CA ASP A 341 65.55 -17.46 11.93
C ASP A 341 65.71 -18.78 11.17
N GLU A 342 65.75 -19.91 11.87
CA GLU A 342 65.85 -21.27 11.29
C GLU A 342 64.46 -21.87 10.98
N ILE A 343 63.37 -21.19 11.36
CA ILE A 343 62.00 -21.67 11.17
C ILE A 343 61.45 -21.14 9.83
N PRO A 344 61.01 -22.02 8.92
CA PRO A 344 60.34 -21.61 7.69
C PRO A 344 59.15 -20.68 7.96
N ASP A 345 59.00 -19.62 7.15
CA ASP A 345 57.97 -18.58 7.35
C ASP A 345 56.54 -19.15 7.43
N ASN A 346 56.25 -20.20 6.67
CA ASN A 346 54.96 -20.89 6.68
C ASN A 346 54.70 -21.70 7.98
N MET A 347 55.72 -21.93 8.81
CA MET A 347 55.62 -22.69 10.07
C MET A 347 55.77 -21.84 11.33
N LYS A 348 56.14 -20.56 11.21
CA LYS A 348 56.32 -19.65 12.36
C LYS A 348 55.12 -19.61 13.30
N CYS A 349 53.90 -19.51 12.76
CA CYS A 349 52.67 -19.48 13.55
C CYS A 349 52.45 -20.76 14.36
N LEU A 350 52.69 -21.94 13.75
CA LEU A 350 52.57 -23.23 14.42
C LEU A 350 53.62 -23.36 15.54
N TRP A 351 54.84 -22.92 15.26
CA TRP A 351 55.96 -22.96 16.20
C TRP A 351 55.72 -22.10 17.43
N ASP A 352 55.19 -20.89 17.25
CA ASP A 352 54.84 -19.99 18.36
C ASP A 352 53.74 -20.57 19.25
N GLU A 353 52.72 -21.20 18.67
CA GLU A 353 51.67 -21.88 19.44
C GLU A 353 52.20 -23.10 20.19
N GLN A 354 53.11 -23.88 19.61
CA GLN A 354 53.77 -24.98 20.32
C GLN A 354 54.64 -24.47 21.48
N LYS A 355 55.46 -23.42 21.30
CA LYS A 355 56.22 -22.78 22.39
C LYS A 355 55.31 -22.35 23.55
N LYS A 356 54.15 -21.75 23.27
CA LYS A 356 53.18 -21.35 24.30
C LYS A 356 52.58 -22.55 25.04
N MET A 357 52.30 -23.65 24.34
CA MET A 357 51.72 -24.85 24.95
C MET A 357 52.71 -25.56 25.87
N ILE A 358 53.97 -25.67 25.43
CA ILE A 358 55.10 -26.24 26.20
C ILE A 358 55.31 -25.51 27.53
N GLN A 359 55.20 -24.18 27.53
CA GLN A 359 55.38 -23.36 28.73
C GLN A 359 54.20 -23.43 29.72
N ARG A 360 52.99 -23.77 29.27
CA ARG A 360 51.77 -23.70 30.08
C ARG A 360 51.47 -24.97 30.88
N LYS A 361 51.99 -26.13 30.49
CA LYS A 361 51.74 -27.40 31.19
C LYS A 361 52.98 -28.30 31.16
N LYS A 362 53.50 -28.65 32.35
CA LYS A 362 54.53 -29.70 32.52
C LYS A 362 53.97 -31.10 32.21
N ASN A 363 52.73 -31.36 32.63
CA ASN A 363 52.04 -32.63 32.41
C ASN A 363 50.84 -32.40 31.49
N GLY A 364 51.09 -31.95 30.26
CA GLY A 364 50.03 -31.54 29.35
C GLY A 364 50.28 -31.92 27.90
N TYR A 365 49.17 -32.29 27.27
CA TYR A 365 49.05 -32.70 25.87
C TYR A 365 49.72 -31.70 24.92
N ARG A 366 50.73 -32.18 24.19
CA ARG A 366 51.34 -31.46 23.07
C ARG A 366 50.73 -32.03 21.78
N TRP A 367 50.25 -31.14 20.93
CA TRP A 367 49.42 -31.47 19.78
C TRP A 367 50.12 -32.47 18.83
N HIS A 368 49.43 -33.56 18.45
CA HIS A 368 49.90 -34.52 17.43
C HIS A 368 49.05 -34.34 16.15
N PRO A 369 49.62 -33.85 15.03
CA PRO A 369 48.95 -33.89 13.74
C PRO A 369 49.03 -35.30 13.16
N THR A 370 47.95 -36.07 13.24
CA THR A 370 47.70 -37.25 12.38
C THR A 370 46.25 -37.70 12.64
N TYR A 371 45.34 -37.93 11.69
CA TYR A 371 45.37 -38.03 10.23
C TYR A 371 44.03 -37.48 9.67
N ASP A 372 44.07 -37.15 8.36
CA ASP A 372 43.04 -36.71 7.40
C ASP A 372 42.71 -35.20 7.30
#